data_AF-A0A2Z6QG27-F1
#
_entry.id   AF-A0A2Z6QG27-F1
#
_cell.length_a   1.000
_cell.length_b   1.000
_cell.length_c   1.000
_cell.angle_alpha   90.00
_cell.angle_beta   90.00
_cell.angle_gamma   90.00
#
_symmetry.space_group_name_H-M   'P 1'
#
loop_
_entity.id
_entity.type
_entity.pdbx_description
1 polymer ?
#
loop_
_entity_poly.entity_id
_entity_poly.type
_entity_poly.pdbx_seq_one_letter_code
_entity_poly.pdbx_strand_id
1 'polypeptide(L)'
;MSDEYESVLLVIRECYVYKIPPRTSSREYKASEWGDMEAFLWKGRLRVISVGKKCFIKLEDGTTGELFAQCLYDPDTNTVEPVRDSSRYFVLRIEDDGRHAFIGMGFQERSEAFDFQVALQDHVKHLKIERESAEYSKKTLQQPKKDYSLKEGQTIRLNIGNRNTRHVDSISKHSNINNGCVDESTKTVPLLPPPPSTASIRKRQSMLVAAQNIQSSSPNDFSDFSDFTSYTDSSNPETFL
;
A
#
# COMPACT_ATOMS: atom_id res chain seq x y z
N MET A 1 4.45 27.44 19.36
CA MET A 1 3.54 27.24 18.23
C MET A 1 4.23 26.27 17.32
N SER A 2 3.80 25.01 17.33
CA SER A 2 4.39 24.00 16.46
C SER A 2 3.80 24.22 15.08
N ASP A 3 4.59 24.69 14.12
CA ASP A 3 4.18 24.78 12.72
C ASP A 3 3.84 23.38 12.23
N GLU A 4 2.56 23.04 12.22
CA GLU A 4 2.06 21.76 11.75
C GLU A 4 2.15 21.78 10.22
N TYR A 5 3.19 21.14 9.68
CA TYR A 5 3.45 21.12 8.24
C TYR A 5 2.29 20.46 7.49
N GLU A 6 1.77 21.17 6.48
CA GLU A 6 0.80 20.67 5.53
C GLU A 6 1.52 20.14 4.28
N SER A 7 1.26 18.89 3.92
CA SER A 7 1.78 18.24 2.72
C SER A 7 0.64 17.66 1.90
N VAL A 8 0.61 17.93 0.60
CA VAL A 8 -0.38 17.35 -0.32
C VAL A 8 0.16 16.02 -0.83
N LEU A 9 -0.51 14.92 -0.47
CA LEU A 9 -0.11 13.57 -0.85
C LEU A 9 -0.60 13.19 -2.25
N LEU A 10 -1.84 13.56 -2.56
CA LEU A 10 -2.47 13.20 -3.83
C LEU A 10 -3.51 14.24 -4.24
N VAL A 11 -3.59 14.49 -5.55
CA VAL A 11 -4.63 15.31 -6.17
C VAL A 11 -5.21 14.56 -7.35
N ILE A 12 -6.51 14.28 -7.30
CA ILE A 12 -7.26 13.62 -8.38
C ILE A 12 -8.26 14.63 -8.95
N ARG A 13 -8.20 14.84 -10.28
CA ARG A 13 -8.96 15.90 -10.96
C ARG A 13 -10.47 15.64 -10.98
N GLU A 14 -10.86 14.38 -11.17
CA GLU A 14 -12.26 13.99 -11.34
C GLU A 14 -12.60 12.86 -10.37
N CYS A 15 -13.46 13.16 -9.40
CA CYS A 15 -14.07 12.20 -8.51
C CYS A 15 -15.57 12.43 -8.47
N TYR A 16 -16.31 11.36 -8.20
CA TYR A 16 -17.76 11.34 -8.16
C TYR A 16 -18.23 10.93 -6.77
N VAL A 17 -19.21 11.64 -6.26
CA VAL A 17 -19.82 11.36 -4.95
C VAL A 17 -21.23 10.82 -5.17
N TYR A 18 -21.58 9.78 -4.42
CA TYR A 18 -22.84 9.07 -4.46
C TYR A 18 -23.48 9.08 -3.08
N LYS A 19 -24.81 9.07 -3.03
CA LYS A 19 -25.55 8.98 -1.78
C LYS A 19 -25.63 7.52 -1.34
N ILE A 20 -25.13 7.21 -0.15
CA ILE A 20 -25.23 5.87 0.41
C ILE A 20 -26.54 5.74 1.21
N PRO A 21 -27.32 4.66 0.99
CA PRO A 21 -28.47 4.34 1.84
C PRO A 21 -28.06 4.13 3.31
N PRO A 22 -28.85 4.62 4.29
CA PRO A 22 -28.56 4.39 5.71
C PRO A 22 -28.46 2.89 6.04
N ARG A 23 -27.41 2.48 6.77
CA ARG A 23 -27.17 1.07 7.13
C ARG A 23 -28.38 0.47 7.85
N THR A 24 -28.90 -0.64 7.33
CA THR A 24 -29.96 -1.44 7.98
C THR A 24 -29.43 -2.74 8.60
N SER A 25 -28.20 -3.17 8.28
CA SER A 25 -27.55 -4.37 8.87
C SER A 25 -26.02 -4.35 8.68
N SER A 26 -25.31 -5.30 9.30
CA SER A 26 -23.84 -5.52 9.25
C SER A 26 -23.29 -5.91 7.87
N ARG A 27 -23.99 -5.58 6.79
CA ARG A 27 -23.62 -5.89 5.42
C ARG A 27 -22.48 -4.98 4.96
N GLU A 28 -21.52 -5.58 4.27
CA GLU A 28 -20.42 -4.90 3.57
C GLU A 28 -20.98 -3.93 2.51
N TYR A 29 -20.31 -2.80 2.28
CA TYR A 29 -20.74 -1.88 1.22
C TYR A 29 -20.53 -2.50 -0.17
N LYS A 30 -21.58 -2.39 -0.99
CA LYS A 30 -21.58 -2.78 -2.40
C LYS A 30 -22.01 -1.60 -3.26
N ALA A 31 -21.24 -1.31 -4.30
CA ALA A 31 -21.52 -0.20 -5.20
C ALA A 31 -22.82 -0.44 -5.96
N SER A 32 -23.19 -1.71 -6.20
CA SER A 32 -24.48 -2.07 -6.80
C SER A 32 -25.71 -1.62 -6.00
N GLU A 33 -25.57 -1.37 -4.69
CA GLU A 33 -26.67 -0.94 -3.82
C GLU A 33 -26.88 0.58 -3.81
N TRP A 34 -25.92 1.35 -4.33
CA TRP A 34 -25.97 2.81 -4.31
C TRP A 34 -26.91 3.40 -5.38
N GLY A 35 -27.52 2.54 -6.20
CA GLY A 35 -28.43 2.90 -7.28
C GLY A 35 -27.73 3.02 -8.62
N ASP A 36 -28.25 3.89 -9.51
CA ASP A 36 -27.64 4.14 -10.81
C ASP A 36 -26.31 4.87 -10.62
N MET A 37 -25.25 4.21 -11.04
CA MET A 37 -23.88 4.70 -11.00
C MET A 37 -23.65 5.92 -11.90
N GLU A 38 -24.63 6.26 -12.74
CA GLU A 38 -24.67 7.49 -13.56
C GLU A 38 -25.29 8.68 -12.79
N ALA A 39 -26.07 8.43 -11.74
CA ALA A 39 -26.70 9.45 -10.90
C ALA A 39 -25.75 9.86 -9.75
N PHE A 40 -24.60 10.43 -10.10
CA PHE A 40 -23.71 11.02 -9.09
C PHE A 40 -24.36 12.26 -8.46
N LEU A 41 -24.24 12.40 -7.15
CA LEU A 41 -24.72 13.55 -6.38
C LEU A 41 -23.87 14.79 -6.65
N TRP A 42 -22.56 14.60 -6.78
CA TRP A 42 -21.59 15.67 -6.97
C TRP A 42 -20.36 15.16 -7.71
N LYS A 43 -19.71 16.04 -8.47
CA LYS A 43 -18.46 15.80 -9.18
C LYS A 43 -17.48 16.92 -8.84
N GLY A 44 -16.22 16.58 -8.60
CA GLY A 44 -15.17 17.57 -8.42
C GLY A 44 -13.79 16.96 -8.26
N ARG A 45 -12.90 17.69 -7.61
CA ARG A 45 -11.51 17.36 -7.35
C ARG A 45 -11.34 16.79 -5.93
N LEU A 46 -10.56 15.74 -5.80
CA LEU A 46 -10.17 15.17 -4.50
C LEU A 46 -8.72 15.57 -4.18
N ARG A 47 -8.48 16.01 -2.95
CA ARG A 47 -7.15 16.27 -2.41
C ARG A 47 -6.95 15.51 -1.12
N VAL A 48 -5.86 14.76 -1.05
CA VAL A 48 -5.40 14.09 0.16
C VAL A 48 -4.27 14.91 0.75
N ILE A 49 -4.45 15.38 1.98
CA ILE A 49 -3.58 16.33 2.65
C ILE A 49 -3.15 15.74 3.99
N SER A 50 -1.86 15.66 4.23
CA SER A 50 -1.29 15.32 5.54
C SER A 50 -0.97 16.60 6.30
N VAL A 51 -1.49 16.74 7.52
CA VAL A 51 -1.15 17.82 8.44
C VAL A 51 -0.57 17.19 9.70
N GLY A 52 0.75 17.25 9.84
CA GLY A 52 1.47 16.55 10.90
C GLY A 52 1.11 15.06 10.94
N LYS A 53 0.42 14.65 12.02
CA LYS A 53 0.04 13.24 12.25
C LYS A 53 -1.33 12.85 11.71
N LYS A 54 -2.08 13.80 11.16
CA LYS A 54 -3.44 13.60 10.66
C LYS A 54 -3.45 13.65 9.14
N CYS A 55 -4.33 12.87 8.53
CA CYS A 55 -4.60 12.95 7.11
C CYS A 55 -6.04 13.42 6.89
N PHE A 56 -6.21 14.35 5.98
CA PHE A 56 -7.47 14.96 5.60
C PHE A 56 -7.72 14.67 4.13
N ILE A 57 -8.90 14.14 3.84
CA ILE A 57 -9.40 13.95 2.49
C ILE A 57 -10.41 15.07 2.25
N LYS A 58 -10.09 15.98 1.33
CA LYS A 58 -10.92 17.13 0.95
C LYS A 58 -11.50 16.90 -0.43
N LEU A 59 -12.81 17.05 -0.54
CA LEU A 59 -13.55 17.08 -1.79
C LEU A 59 -13.82 18.55 -2.11
N GLU A 60 -13.21 19.05 -3.18
CA GLU A 60 -13.30 20.44 -3.61
C GLU A 60 -13.88 20.52 -5.02
N ASP A 61 -14.62 21.56 -5.36
CA ASP A 61 -15.02 21.78 -6.74
C ASP A 61 -13.78 22.04 -7.63
N GLY A 62 -13.74 21.44 -8.81
CA GLY A 62 -12.62 21.56 -9.74
C GLY A 62 -12.46 22.97 -10.32
N THR A 63 -13.57 23.71 -10.42
CA THR A 63 -13.61 25.07 -10.98
C THR A 63 -13.44 26.17 -9.93
N THR A 64 -14.26 26.14 -8.87
CA THR A 64 -14.29 27.20 -7.86
C THR A 64 -13.32 26.95 -6.70
N GLY A 65 -12.93 25.70 -6.47
CA GLY A 65 -12.16 25.30 -5.28
C GLY A 65 -12.98 25.30 -3.99
N GLU A 66 -14.31 25.40 -4.07
CA GLU A 66 -15.19 25.35 -2.90
C GLU A 66 -15.14 23.95 -2.26
N LEU A 67 -14.96 23.90 -0.94
CA LEU A 67 -14.92 22.66 -0.17
C LEU A 67 -16.35 22.09 -0.06
N PHE A 68 -16.58 20.96 -0.70
CA PHE A 68 -17.85 20.24 -0.59
C PHE A 68 -17.92 19.41 0.69
N ALA A 69 -16.86 18.65 0.99
CA ALA A 69 -16.79 17.81 2.17
C ALA A 69 -15.35 17.55 2.62
N GLN A 70 -15.18 17.35 3.92
CA GLN A 70 -13.91 16.99 4.53
C GLN A 70 -14.07 15.71 5.37
N CYS A 71 -13.08 14.84 5.27
CA CYS A 71 -12.99 13.59 6.01
C CYS A 71 -11.64 13.51 6.70
N LEU A 72 -11.63 13.25 8.01
CA LEU A 72 -10.41 12.96 8.77
C LEU A 72 -10.09 11.46 8.63
N TYR A 73 -9.02 11.14 7.92
CA TYR A 73 -8.54 9.77 7.81
C TYR A 73 -7.83 9.34 9.09
N ASP A 74 -8.36 8.28 9.69
CA ASP A 74 -7.78 7.62 10.85
C ASP A 74 -7.70 6.11 10.55
N PRO A 75 -6.51 5.50 10.61
CA PRO A 75 -6.33 4.07 10.33
C PRO A 75 -7.07 3.18 11.34
N ASP A 76 -7.33 3.65 12.55
CA ASP A 76 -7.92 2.82 13.62
C ASP A 76 -9.45 2.76 13.53
N THR A 77 -10.09 3.83 13.06
CA THR A 77 -11.56 3.95 12.99
C THR A 77 -12.16 3.60 11.63
N ASN A 78 -11.32 3.15 10.69
CA ASN A 78 -11.72 2.69 9.36
C ASN A 78 -12.63 3.71 8.62
N THR A 79 -12.28 5.01 8.70
CA THR A 79 -13.05 6.12 8.13
C THR A 79 -13.28 5.98 6.62
N VAL A 80 -12.37 5.27 5.94
CA VAL A 80 -12.42 4.96 4.51
C VAL A 80 -12.59 3.46 4.36
N GLU A 81 -13.74 3.02 3.87
CA GLU A 81 -14.02 1.60 3.64
C GLU A 81 -14.07 1.31 2.13
N PRO A 82 -13.21 0.42 1.60
CA PRO A 82 -13.27 0.02 0.20
C PRO A 82 -14.51 -0.86 -0.04
N VAL A 83 -15.11 -0.69 -1.22
CA VAL A 83 -16.28 -1.48 -1.61
C VAL A 83 -15.85 -2.86 -2.11
N ARG A 84 -16.64 -3.91 -1.79
CA ARG A 84 -16.27 -5.31 -2.06
C ARG A 84 -16.36 -5.74 -3.52
N ASP A 85 -17.33 -5.21 -4.26
CA ASP A 85 -17.62 -5.57 -5.66
C ASP A 85 -16.85 -4.70 -6.66
N SER A 86 -16.30 -3.57 -6.23
CA SER A 86 -15.55 -2.65 -7.08
C SER A 86 -14.43 -1.97 -6.32
N SER A 87 -13.22 -2.01 -6.90
CA SER A 87 -12.06 -1.28 -6.38
C SER A 87 -12.02 0.18 -6.79
N ARG A 88 -13.03 0.68 -7.53
CA ARG A 88 -13.11 2.10 -7.93
C ARG A 88 -13.94 2.93 -6.96
N TYR A 89 -14.69 2.27 -6.07
CA TYR A 89 -15.60 2.93 -5.14
C TYR A 89 -15.15 2.71 -3.70
N PHE A 90 -15.36 3.73 -2.89
CA PHE A 90 -15.01 3.78 -1.48
C PHE A 90 -16.13 4.47 -0.72
N VAL A 91 -16.32 4.10 0.53
CA VAL A 91 -17.19 4.81 1.46
C VAL A 91 -16.34 5.69 2.33
N LEU A 92 -16.67 6.98 2.36
CA LEU A 92 -16.06 7.95 3.24
C LEU A 92 -17.03 8.28 4.37
N ARG A 93 -16.54 8.23 5.60
CA ARG A 93 -17.21 8.84 6.75
C ARG A 93 -16.76 10.29 6.87
N ILE A 94 -17.62 11.21 6.47
CA ILE A 94 -17.41 12.65 6.67
C ILE A 94 -17.90 13.06 8.05
N GLU A 95 -17.24 14.06 8.63
CA GLU A 95 -17.62 14.66 9.91
C GLU A 95 -17.94 16.13 9.68
N ASP A 96 -19.15 16.53 10.04
CA ASP A 96 -19.65 17.90 9.93
C ASP A 96 -20.28 18.31 11.26
N ASP A 97 -19.69 19.29 11.93
CA ASP A 97 -20.16 19.90 13.19
C ASP A 97 -20.63 18.89 14.25
N GLY A 98 -19.86 17.81 14.46
CA GLY A 98 -20.15 16.75 15.43
C GLY A 98 -21.13 15.67 14.97
N ARG A 99 -21.59 15.72 13.71
CA ARG A 99 -22.39 14.67 13.07
C ARG A 99 -21.54 13.93 12.06
N HIS A 100 -21.75 12.63 11.96
CA HIS A 100 -21.09 11.80 10.95
C HIS A 100 -22.09 11.42 9.87
N ALA A 101 -21.67 11.56 8.61
CA ALA A 101 -22.42 11.06 7.47
C ALA A 101 -21.53 10.14 6.63
N PHE A 102 -22.17 9.18 5.95
CA PHE A 102 -21.49 8.28 5.02
C PHE A 102 -21.82 8.69 3.61
N ILE A 103 -20.77 8.92 2.81
CA ILE A 103 -20.89 9.23 1.39
C ILE A 103 -20.12 8.21 0.57
N GLY A 104 -20.68 7.86 -0.58
CA GLY A 104 -20.02 7.02 -1.55
C GLY A 104 -19.13 7.91 -2.39
N MET A 105 -17.92 7.45 -2.66
CA MET A 105 -16.96 8.14 -3.50
C MET A 105 -16.46 7.15 -4.54
N GLY A 106 -16.28 7.63 -5.78
CA GLY A 106 -15.82 6.81 -6.88
C GLY A 106 -14.93 7.58 -7.83
N PHE A 107 -14.05 6.84 -8.49
CA PHE A 107 -13.15 7.36 -9.51
C PHE A 107 -13.59 6.91 -10.90
N GLN A 108 -13.23 7.71 -11.91
CA GLN A 108 -13.45 7.33 -13.30
C GLN A 108 -12.60 6.11 -13.65
N GLU A 109 -11.31 6.19 -13.32
CA GLU A 109 -10.32 5.17 -13.62
C GLU A 109 -9.94 4.35 -12.38
N ARG A 110 -9.57 3.09 -12.63
CA ARG A 110 -9.07 2.19 -11.57
C ARG A 110 -7.66 2.57 -11.10
N SER A 111 -6.86 3.19 -11.97
CA SER A 111 -5.54 3.76 -11.68
C SER A 111 -5.64 4.79 -10.55
N GLU A 112 -6.51 5.79 -10.69
CA GLU A 112 -6.70 6.84 -9.69
C GLU A 112 -7.17 6.28 -8.33
N ALA A 113 -8.08 5.30 -8.37
CA ALA A 113 -8.52 4.59 -7.17
C ALA A 113 -7.39 3.86 -6.44
N PHE A 114 -6.49 3.24 -7.21
CA PHE A 114 -5.32 2.57 -6.66
C PHE A 114 -4.32 3.57 -6.06
N ASP A 115 -4.06 4.67 -6.77
CA ASP A 115 -3.18 5.74 -6.28
C ASP A 115 -3.72 6.35 -4.98
N PHE A 116 -5.04 6.54 -4.87
CA PHE A 116 -5.71 6.97 -3.64
C PHE A 116 -5.46 6.01 -2.48
N GLN A 117 -5.67 4.71 -2.69
CA GLN A 117 -5.45 3.70 -1.66
C GLN A 117 -3.98 3.64 -1.23
N VAL A 118 -3.04 3.71 -2.18
CA VAL A 118 -1.60 3.71 -1.90
C VAL A 118 -1.19 4.98 -1.16
N ALA A 119 -1.70 6.15 -1.53
CA ALA A 119 -1.39 7.41 -0.85
C ALA A 119 -1.80 7.40 0.63
N LEU A 120 -2.95 6.80 0.95
CA LEU A 120 -3.38 6.61 2.34
C LEU A 120 -2.45 5.65 3.10
N GLN A 121 -2.07 4.53 2.49
CA GLN A 121 -1.16 3.56 3.10
C GLN A 121 0.24 4.13 3.33
N ASP A 122 0.75 4.90 2.37
CA ASP A 122 2.06 5.54 2.46
C ASP A 122 2.09 6.55 3.60
N HIS A 123 1.02 7.31 3.81
CA HIS A 123 0.89 8.19 4.97
C HIS A 123 0.99 7.43 6.29
N VAL A 124 0.24 6.35 6.47
CA VAL A 124 0.28 5.54 7.70
C VAL A 124 1.68 4.96 7.93
N LYS A 125 2.34 4.50 6.86
CA LYS A 125 3.70 4.01 6.91
C LYS A 125 4.69 5.11 7.32
N HIS A 126 4.56 6.31 6.76
CA HIS A 126 5.38 7.46 7.14
C HIS A 126 5.19 7.83 8.60
N LEU A 127 3.96 7.85 9.11
CA LEU A 127 3.69 8.09 10.53
C LEU A 127 4.32 7.04 11.44
N LYS A 128 4.32 5.78 11.03
CA LYS A 128 4.96 4.70 11.78
C LYS A 128 6.47 4.87 11.83
N ILE A 129 7.12 5.15 10.70
CA ILE A 129 8.56 5.39 10.62
C ILE A 129 8.95 6.60 11.45
N GLU A 130 8.18 7.70 11.36
CA GLU A 130 8.42 8.90 12.14
C GLU A 130 8.32 8.62 13.66
N ARG A 131 7.29 7.88 14.08
CA ARG A 131 7.12 7.45 15.48
C ARG A 131 8.30 6.61 15.96
N GLU A 132 8.73 5.61 15.19
CA GLU A 132 9.87 4.76 15.53
C GLU A 132 11.20 5.56 15.58
N SER A 133 11.40 6.52 14.69
CA SER A 133 12.59 7.40 14.69
C SER A 133 12.61 8.35 15.89
N ALA A 134 11.44 8.84 16.30
CA ALA A 134 11.28 9.69 17.49
C ALA A 134 11.53 8.87 18.78
N GLU A 135 11.11 7.61 18.82
CA GLU A 135 11.41 6.70 19.93
C GLU A 135 12.90 6.34 19.98
N TYR A 136 13.51 6.06 18.83
CA TYR A 136 14.94 5.79 18.75
C TYR A 136 15.77 6.99 19.21
N SER A 137 15.47 8.20 18.73
CA SER A 137 16.17 9.42 19.16
C SER A 137 16.01 9.70 20.66
N LYS A 138 14.81 9.51 21.22
CA LYS A 138 14.60 9.57 22.68
C LYS A 138 15.41 8.51 23.43
N LYS A 139 15.49 7.29 22.91
CA LYS A 139 16.27 6.20 23.50
C LYS A 139 17.77 6.46 23.42
N THR A 140 18.27 7.03 22.33
CA THR A 140 19.68 7.44 22.18
C THR A 140 20.06 8.57 23.14
N LEU A 141 19.14 9.50 23.43
CA LEU A 141 19.36 10.56 24.42
C LEU A 141 19.33 10.04 25.87
N GLN A 142 18.58 8.97 26.15
CA GLN A 142 18.51 8.33 27.47
C GLN A 142 19.63 7.32 27.73
N GLN A 143 20.35 6.86 26.69
CA GLN A 143 21.55 6.08 26.89
C GLN A 143 22.66 6.99 27.41
N PRO A 144 23.38 6.59 28.48
CA PRO A 144 24.52 7.36 28.95
C PRO A 144 25.50 7.51 27.78
N LYS A 145 25.85 8.76 27.44
CA LYS A 145 26.83 9.10 26.41
C LYS A 145 28.06 8.24 26.66
N LYS A 146 28.30 7.25 25.79
CA LYS A 146 29.56 6.50 25.84
C LYS A 146 30.65 7.49 25.45
N ASP A 147 31.49 7.83 26.42
CA ASP A 147 32.65 8.67 26.18
C ASP A 147 33.68 7.87 25.37
N TYR A 148 33.63 8.04 24.06
CA TYR A 148 34.62 7.52 23.12
C TYR A 148 35.86 8.42 23.01
N SER A 149 36.00 9.39 23.93
CA SER A 149 37.18 10.23 24.01
C SER A 149 38.39 9.38 24.37
N LEU A 150 39.38 9.39 23.50
CA LEU A 150 40.67 8.76 23.72
C LEU A 150 41.35 9.46 24.89
N LYS A 151 41.91 8.67 25.80
CA LYS A 151 42.80 9.24 26.82
C LYS A 151 44.05 9.80 26.14
N GLU A 152 44.62 10.86 26.68
CA GLU A 152 45.83 11.48 26.13
C GLU A 152 46.89 10.41 25.85
N GLY A 153 47.29 10.27 24.56
CA GLY A 153 48.24 9.26 24.10
C GLY A 153 47.65 7.98 23.49
N GLN A 154 46.32 7.78 23.49
CA GLN A 154 45.68 6.64 22.82
C GLN A 154 45.36 6.99 21.35
N THR A 155 46.00 6.32 20.40
CA THR A 155 45.80 6.52 18.96
C THR A 155 44.85 5.47 18.38
N ILE A 156 43.76 5.88 17.73
CA ILE A 156 42.89 4.96 16.97
C ILE A 156 43.60 4.59 15.67
N ARG A 157 43.97 3.31 15.54
CA ARG A 157 44.51 2.78 14.28
C ARG A 157 43.34 2.40 13.36
N LEU A 158 42.97 3.29 12.45
CA LEU A 158 42.09 2.96 11.34
C LEU A 158 42.93 2.28 10.25
N ASN A 159 42.76 0.97 10.07
CA ASN A 159 43.30 0.29 8.90
C ASN A 159 42.38 0.59 7.70
N ILE A 160 42.59 1.73 7.03
CA ILE A 160 42.03 1.98 5.70
C ILE A 160 42.84 1.17 4.69
N GLY A 161 42.58 -0.14 4.67
CA GLY A 161 43.11 -1.02 3.63
C GLY A 161 42.53 -0.60 2.28
N ASN A 162 43.43 -0.36 1.32
CA ASN A 162 43.12 -0.02 -0.07
C ASN A 162 42.34 -1.16 -0.72
N ARG A 163 41.02 -1.20 -0.50
CA ARG A 163 40.10 -2.04 -1.27
C ARG A 163 39.77 -1.28 -2.54
N ASN A 164 40.54 -1.57 -3.58
CA ASN A 164 40.10 -1.38 -4.95
C ASN A 164 38.66 -1.89 -5.07
N THR A 165 37.77 -0.98 -5.43
CA THR A 165 36.56 -1.16 -6.24
C THR A 165 36.03 -2.60 -6.36
N ARG A 166 34.95 -2.88 -5.62
CA ARG A 166 33.74 -3.66 -6.00
C ARG A 166 33.11 -4.24 -4.73
N HIS A 167 32.16 -3.51 -4.17
CA HIS A 167 30.85 -3.97 -3.68
C HIS A 167 30.25 -2.84 -2.82
N VAL A 168 29.54 -1.92 -3.47
CA VAL A 168 28.46 -1.17 -2.81
C VAL A 168 27.30 -1.17 -3.80
N ASP A 169 26.27 -1.88 -3.39
CA ASP A 169 24.94 -1.84 -3.96
C ASP A 169 24.43 -0.38 -4.01
N SER A 170 24.39 0.15 -5.23
CA SER A 170 23.20 0.74 -5.88
C SER A 170 21.99 1.02 -4.94
N ILE A 171 21.30 2.16 -4.92
CA ILE A 171 20.94 3.13 -5.97
C ILE A 171 20.61 4.48 -5.32
N SER A 172 21.26 5.55 -5.79
CA SER A 172 20.59 6.82 -6.08
C SER A 172 21.43 7.54 -7.13
N LYS A 173 20.92 7.63 -8.36
CA LYS A 173 21.24 8.70 -9.30
C LYS A 173 20.37 8.66 -10.54
N HIS A 174 19.67 9.77 -10.72
CA HIS A 174 19.40 10.46 -11.98
C HIS A 174 20.30 10.01 -13.14
N SER A 175 19.68 9.64 -14.26
CA SER A 175 20.33 9.56 -15.56
C SER A 175 19.74 10.64 -16.48
N ASN A 176 20.62 11.52 -16.94
CA ASN A 176 20.37 12.41 -18.07
C ASN A 176 21.50 12.17 -19.08
N ILE A 177 21.12 11.61 -20.22
CA ILE A 177 21.49 11.97 -21.59
C ILE A 177 22.98 11.91 -22.05
N ASN A 178 23.11 11.25 -23.21
CA ASN A 178 24.02 11.42 -24.36
C ASN A 178 25.24 10.52 -24.57
N ASN A 179 25.16 9.83 -25.73
CA ASN A 179 26.15 9.63 -26.81
C ASN A 179 27.59 9.28 -26.41
N GLY A 180 28.22 8.18 -26.84
CA GLY A 180 28.11 7.45 -28.10
C GLY A 180 29.46 7.50 -28.81
N CYS A 181 30.20 6.38 -28.90
CA CYS A 181 31.14 6.13 -29.99
C CYS A 181 31.57 4.65 -30.10
N VAL A 182 31.73 4.25 -31.36
CA VAL A 182 32.49 3.14 -31.97
C VAL A 182 33.94 3.06 -31.43
N ASP A 183 34.72 1.97 -31.44
CA ASP A 183 34.87 0.86 -32.39
C ASP A 183 35.78 -0.25 -31.77
N GLU A 184 35.76 -1.41 -32.41
CA GLU A 184 36.81 -2.41 -32.62
C GLU A 184 37.61 -3.08 -31.48
N SER A 185 37.44 -4.41 -31.43
CA SER A 185 38.49 -5.41 -31.14
C SER A 185 39.11 -5.46 -29.74
N THR A 186 38.58 -6.34 -28.87
CA THR A 186 39.32 -7.50 -28.31
C THR A 186 38.47 -8.30 -27.32
N LYS A 187 38.72 -9.61 -27.34
CA LYS A 187 38.12 -10.71 -26.59
C LYS A 187 37.96 -10.44 -25.08
N THR A 188 36.77 -10.76 -24.54
CA THR A 188 36.49 -11.63 -23.36
C THR A 188 35.24 -11.15 -22.62
N VAL A 189 34.07 -11.64 -23.02
CA VAL A 189 32.83 -11.52 -22.24
C VAL A 189 32.42 -12.95 -21.86
N PRO A 190 32.20 -13.29 -20.57
CA PRO A 190 31.62 -14.58 -20.24
C PRO A 190 30.15 -14.57 -20.70
N LEU A 191 29.84 -15.42 -21.68
CA LEU A 191 28.47 -15.69 -22.12
C LEU A 191 27.66 -16.28 -20.96
N LEU A 192 26.60 -15.59 -20.55
CA LEU A 192 25.46 -16.23 -19.89
C LEU A 192 24.71 -17.09 -20.92
N PRO A 193 24.28 -18.32 -20.57
CA PRO A 193 23.48 -19.14 -21.46
C PRO A 193 22.13 -18.47 -21.73
N PRO A 194 21.62 -18.50 -22.98
CA PRO A 194 20.34 -17.92 -23.32
C PRO A 194 19.19 -18.66 -22.62
N PRO A 195 18.12 -17.94 -22.21
CA PRO A 195 16.90 -18.55 -21.70
C PRO A 195 16.24 -19.43 -22.78
N PRO A 196 15.61 -20.55 -22.40
CA PRO A 196 14.96 -21.47 -23.34
C PRO A 196 13.83 -20.77 -24.08
N SER A 197 13.94 -20.77 -25.41
CA SER A 197 12.98 -20.16 -26.33
C SER A 197 11.69 -20.99 -26.39
N THR A 198 10.56 -20.30 -26.27
CA THR A 198 9.18 -20.78 -26.46
C THR A 198 8.97 -21.38 -27.85
N ALA A 199 9.00 -22.72 -27.95
CA ALA A 199 8.57 -23.43 -29.15
C ALA A 199 8.13 -24.88 -28.83
N SER A 200 7.04 -25.08 -28.08
CA SER A 200 6.41 -26.41 -27.90
C SER A 200 4.93 -26.39 -27.48
N ILE A 201 4.11 -25.44 -27.93
CA ILE A 201 2.64 -25.59 -27.88
C ILE A 201 2.10 -25.37 -29.29
N ARG A 202 2.29 -26.35 -30.17
CA ARG A 202 1.48 -26.50 -31.39
C ARG A 202 1.57 -27.90 -31.96
N LYS A 203 0.94 -28.87 -31.30
CA LYS A 203 0.39 -30.07 -31.94
C LYS A 203 -0.40 -30.88 -30.91
N ARG A 204 -1.71 -30.71 -30.92
CA ARG A 204 -2.72 -31.75 -30.67
C ARG A 204 -4.11 -31.12 -30.73
N GLN A 205 -4.55 -30.82 -31.95
CA GLN A 205 -5.97 -30.71 -32.25
C GLN A 205 -6.19 -31.21 -33.67
N SER A 206 -6.48 -32.51 -33.77
CA SER A 206 -7.18 -33.08 -34.91
C SER A 206 -7.90 -34.34 -34.43
N MET A 207 -9.23 -34.24 -34.42
CA MET A 207 -10.22 -35.34 -34.31
C MET A 207 -10.25 -35.99 -32.91
N LEU A 208 -11.38 -35.98 -32.19
CA LEU A 208 -12.62 -36.67 -32.54
C LEU A 208 -13.85 -35.91 -32.01
N VAL A 209 -14.85 -35.79 -32.89
CA VAL A 209 -16.23 -35.46 -32.55
C VAL A 209 -16.96 -36.79 -32.38
N ALA A 210 -17.53 -37.07 -31.20
CA ALA A 210 -18.73 -37.91 -31.00
C ALA A 210 -19.10 -38.08 -29.51
N ALA A 211 -20.42 -38.07 -29.25
CA ALA A 211 -21.15 -38.55 -28.05
C ALA A 211 -21.04 -37.70 -26.77
N GLN A 212 -22.07 -36.92 -26.41
CA GLN A 212 -23.35 -37.27 -25.73
C GLN A 212 -23.26 -37.33 -24.18
N ASN A 213 -24.10 -36.48 -23.57
CA ASN A 213 -24.87 -36.62 -22.33
C ASN A 213 -24.25 -36.52 -20.92
N ILE A 214 -24.73 -35.50 -20.19
CA ILE A 214 -25.30 -35.49 -18.82
C ILE A 214 -24.41 -35.99 -17.66
N GLN A 215 -24.00 -35.11 -16.73
CA GLN A 215 -24.69 -34.83 -15.44
C GLN A 215 -23.82 -33.91 -14.54
N SER A 216 -24.50 -33.09 -13.76
CA SER A 216 -24.02 -32.12 -12.78
C SER A 216 -23.25 -32.71 -11.59
N SER A 217 -22.21 -32.02 -11.11
CA SER A 217 -21.91 -31.85 -9.67
C SER A 217 -20.78 -30.82 -9.48
N SER A 218 -21.04 -29.82 -8.63
CA SER A 218 -20.07 -28.82 -8.16
C SER A 218 -18.92 -29.46 -7.37
N PRO A 219 -17.76 -28.79 -7.29
CA PRO A 219 -16.90 -28.92 -6.11
C PRO A 219 -16.42 -27.55 -5.62
N ASN A 220 -17.13 -27.02 -4.60
CA ASN A 220 -16.49 -26.20 -3.58
C ASN A 220 -16.14 -27.17 -2.44
N ASP A 221 -14.86 -27.49 -2.28
CA ASP A 221 -14.37 -28.06 -1.03
C ASP A 221 -12.93 -27.58 -0.79
N PHE A 222 -12.80 -26.57 0.07
CA PHE A 222 -11.53 -26.02 0.58
C PHE A 222 -11.62 -26.02 2.11
N SER A 223 -11.63 -27.21 2.69
CA SER A 223 -11.53 -27.42 4.14
C SER A 223 -10.24 -28.17 4.47
N ASP A 224 -9.09 -27.53 4.25
CA ASP A 224 -7.79 -28.10 4.63
C ASP A 224 -6.78 -27.02 5.05
N PHE A 225 -7.03 -26.37 6.19
CA PHE A 225 -6.05 -25.47 6.83
C PHE A 225 -6.16 -25.38 8.37
N SER A 226 -6.84 -26.32 9.03
CA SER A 226 -7.05 -26.29 10.49
C SER A 226 -6.10 -27.18 11.30
N ASP A 227 -4.97 -27.61 10.73
CA ASP A 227 -4.10 -28.63 11.35
C ASP A 227 -2.71 -28.09 11.78
N PHE A 228 -2.65 -26.94 12.45
CA PHE A 228 -1.37 -26.45 13.02
C PHE A 228 -1.42 -25.87 14.44
N THR A 229 -2.53 -25.96 15.17
CA THR A 229 -2.56 -25.45 16.56
C THR A 229 -3.14 -26.45 17.55
N SER A 230 -2.36 -27.49 17.87
CA SER A 230 -2.49 -28.19 19.15
C SER A 230 -1.18 -28.86 19.55
N TYR A 231 -0.33 -28.13 20.27
CA TYR A 231 0.62 -28.70 21.21
C TYR A 231 0.32 -28.07 22.57
N THR A 232 -0.55 -28.72 23.34
CA THR A 232 -0.75 -28.43 24.77
C THR A 232 -0.18 -29.60 25.56
N ASP A 233 0.88 -29.26 26.30
CA ASP A 233 1.65 -30.05 27.24
C ASP A 233 0.76 -30.65 28.35
N SER A 234 0.90 -31.95 28.60
CA SER A 234 0.14 -32.69 29.60
C SER A 234 1.10 -33.27 30.64
N SER A 235 1.32 -32.54 31.73
CA SER A 235 1.99 -33.05 32.94
C SER A 235 0.99 -33.20 34.09
N ASN A 236 0.79 -34.47 34.44
CA ASN A 236 0.06 -35.11 35.54
C ASN A 236 0.09 -34.39 36.91
N PRO A 237 -1.01 -34.44 37.71
CA PRO A 237 -0.93 -34.30 39.16
C PRO A 237 -1.31 -35.61 39.87
N GLU A 238 -0.33 -36.23 40.52
CA GLU A 238 -0.56 -37.28 41.52
C GLU A 238 -0.31 -36.76 42.94
N THR A 239 -1.08 -37.32 43.87
CA THR A 239 -0.91 -37.42 45.32
C THR A 239 -1.43 -36.29 46.24
N PHE A 240 -2.50 -36.64 46.96
CA PHE A 240 -2.73 -36.28 48.36
C PHE A 240 -2.59 -37.56 49.21
N LEU A 241 -1.99 -37.37 50.40
CA LEU A 241 -1.67 -38.31 51.51
C LEU A 241 -0.37 -39.09 51.40
#